data_AF-A0A261KPY0-F1
#
_entry.id   AF-A0A261KPY0-F1
#
_cell.length_a   1.000
_cell.length_b   1.000
_cell.length_c   1.000
_cell.angle_alpha   90.00
_cell.angle_beta   90.00
_cell.angle_gamma   90.00
#
_symmetry.space_group_name_H-M   'P 1'
#
loop_
_entity.id
_entity.type
_entity.pdbx_description
1 polymer ?
#
loop_
_entity_poly.entity_id
_entity_poly.type
_entity_poly.pdbx_seq_one_letter_code
_entity_poly.pdbx_strand_id
1 'polypeptide(L)'
;MATKYRTLQTEPAAPKAPSTEYTWEQILHSHIWLIYCLSHPKTYVGPKEYLKQLATESIQETFANARVKRLIGTWELVWGVAIYQFPTSEVNDNTLYIAKYNDNNPEKDTYVLCIAGTNMKSLYSLMFQDCDLFSTKKWNNGKPWDSRANYEATTEPSLSSGFTRGLNVVLNKAKDSNGGLVMDALQNITSRSTKPIDLFVVGHSLAGALAPLTALSLFERPSEWDSKGIATIKVFSLAAPTPGNKAFQTYYASKLGGEKTQRLWSPIDIVPNFATKQGLDNTGTIYEPDIPSTPLVDVFCSVWNRTIEHHDFQYITTQPPYSGQINNDFRIKHINQYPEVKEFLVDQCSGMIMYVFLKSLEQLEEIPGIGNVMSLFDDTLENTIELGSSIISKSLTEIIDEGVTVDLIDEKIESVFEEVLDQIWPMPLPFSPVSLIMSALPSGLINGESIYNLMDWYMQFFYQHTDEYITHYGIQEFFELKGKITSQVDAKLGKEENKKQEANTILVNYGKAKNDDIKDLYRGEGKLLENISDVVAQLKQSGDVERNAQPLILIVEKKG
;
A
#
# COMPACT_ATOMS: atom_id res chain seq x y z
N MET A 1 23.07 -18.92 6.12
CA MET A 1 23.93 -19.18 4.95
C MET A 1 23.51 -18.19 3.87
N ALA A 2 24.44 -17.49 3.23
CA ALA A 2 24.15 -16.44 2.26
C ALA A 2 23.58 -17.06 0.95
N THR A 3 22.33 -16.76 0.63
CA THR A 3 21.71 -17.11 -0.64
C THR A 3 22.44 -16.35 -1.75
N LYS A 4 23.14 -17.07 -2.63
CA LYS A 4 23.84 -16.49 -3.78
C LYS A 4 22.80 -16.18 -4.86
N TYR A 5 22.32 -14.94 -4.89
CA TYR A 5 21.52 -14.43 -6.00
C TYR A 5 22.38 -14.31 -7.26
N ARG A 6 21.95 -14.94 -8.34
CA ARG A 6 22.60 -14.85 -9.65
C ARG A 6 22.18 -13.53 -10.28
N THR A 7 23.07 -12.52 -10.24
CA THR A 7 22.83 -11.20 -10.84
C THR A 7 22.63 -11.30 -12.34
N LEU A 8 21.42 -11.02 -12.81
CA LEU A 8 21.14 -10.75 -14.22
C LEU A 8 21.41 -9.26 -14.47
N GLN A 9 22.65 -8.93 -14.82
CA GLN A 9 23.02 -7.56 -15.22
C GLN A 9 22.68 -7.34 -16.69
N THR A 10 21.78 -6.39 -16.96
CA THR A 10 21.94 -5.49 -18.09
C THR A 10 22.31 -4.13 -17.52
N GLU A 11 23.51 -3.63 -17.82
CA GLU A 11 23.97 -2.33 -17.33
C GLU A 11 22.98 -1.21 -17.70
N PRO A 12 22.54 -0.35 -16.76
CA PRO A 12 21.75 0.82 -17.10
C PRO A 12 22.57 1.79 -17.95
N ALA A 13 22.01 2.27 -19.05
CA ALA A 13 22.65 3.21 -19.99
C ALA A 13 22.79 4.64 -19.46
N ALA A 14 22.43 4.91 -18.20
CA ALA A 14 22.42 6.24 -17.61
C ALA A 14 23.82 6.67 -17.13
N PRO A 15 24.18 7.97 -17.27
CA PRO A 15 25.45 8.48 -16.77
C PRO A 15 25.54 8.30 -15.24
N LYS A 16 26.69 7.83 -14.76
CA LYS A 16 27.01 7.79 -13.33
C LYS A 16 26.88 9.19 -12.73
N ALA A 17 26.28 9.32 -11.55
CA ALA A 17 26.37 10.60 -10.84
C ALA A 17 27.85 10.84 -10.47
N PRO A 18 28.34 12.09 -10.53
CA PRO A 18 29.74 12.36 -10.18
C PRO A 18 30.01 11.86 -8.76
N SER A 19 31.07 11.05 -8.59
CA SER A 19 31.55 10.47 -7.32
C SER A 19 30.78 9.29 -6.69
N THR A 20 29.79 8.70 -7.38
CA THR A 20 29.04 7.53 -6.89
C THR A 20 29.31 6.26 -7.70
N GLU A 21 29.09 5.10 -7.08
CA GLU A 21 29.11 3.81 -7.79
C GLU A 21 27.81 3.59 -8.57
N TYR A 22 26.68 4.09 -8.07
CA TYR A 22 25.37 3.98 -8.71
C TYR A 22 25.08 5.13 -9.69
N THR A 23 24.28 4.85 -10.72
CA THR A 23 23.70 5.85 -11.62
C THR A 23 22.62 6.67 -10.90
N TRP A 24 22.20 7.80 -11.48
CA TRP A 24 21.10 8.60 -10.93
C TRP A 24 19.80 7.80 -10.78
N GLU A 25 19.50 6.93 -11.74
CA GLU A 25 18.34 6.04 -11.67
C GLU A 25 18.45 5.12 -10.45
N GLN A 26 19.56 4.40 -10.30
CA GLN A 26 19.83 3.53 -9.16
C GLN A 26 19.78 4.27 -7.81
N ILE A 27 20.24 5.54 -7.77
CA ILE A 27 20.14 6.40 -6.59
C ILE A 27 18.67 6.67 -6.24
N LEU A 28 17.84 7.06 -7.21
CA LEU A 28 16.42 7.33 -6.97
C LEU A 28 15.67 6.05 -6.57
N HIS A 29 15.99 4.89 -7.15
CA HIS A 29 15.48 3.60 -6.68
C HIS A 29 15.91 3.28 -5.26
N SER A 30 17.16 3.58 -4.89
CA SER A 30 17.64 3.38 -3.52
C SER A 30 16.81 4.22 -2.53
N HIS A 31 16.46 5.46 -2.88
CA HIS A 31 15.57 6.30 -2.08
C HIS A 31 14.15 5.73 -1.93
N ILE A 32 13.57 5.18 -3.00
CA ILE A 32 12.29 4.46 -2.98
C ILE A 32 12.34 3.30 -1.99
N TRP A 33 13.37 2.45 -2.06
CA TRP A 33 13.50 1.29 -1.17
C TRP A 33 13.90 1.64 0.25
N LEU A 34 14.58 2.78 0.45
CA LEU A 34 14.90 3.31 1.78
C LEU A 34 13.63 3.65 2.55
N ILE A 35 12.69 4.37 1.92
CA ILE A 35 11.41 4.71 2.56
C ILE A 35 10.50 3.48 2.68
N TYR A 36 10.54 2.58 1.69
CA TYR A 36 9.63 1.44 1.62
C TYR A 36 9.94 0.34 2.64
N CYS A 37 11.20 0.10 3.03
CA CYS A 37 11.49 -0.94 4.04
C CYS A 37 11.16 -0.54 5.48
N LEU A 38 10.65 0.68 5.69
CA LEU A 38 9.93 1.07 6.90
C LEU A 38 8.44 0.69 6.85
N SER A 39 8.01 0.08 5.74
CA SER A 39 6.63 -0.27 5.38
C SER A 39 6.50 -1.69 4.77
N HIS A 40 7.50 -2.58 4.88
CA HIS A 40 7.53 -3.89 4.18
C HIS A 40 8.23 -5.01 4.99
N PRO A 41 8.04 -6.30 4.62
CA PRO A 41 6.98 -7.19 5.09
C PRO A 41 7.17 -7.67 6.55
N LYS A 42 8.25 -7.26 7.22
CA LYS A 42 8.32 -7.27 8.69
C LYS A 42 7.79 -5.93 9.14
N THR A 43 6.48 -5.76 9.05
CA THR A 43 5.85 -4.50 9.41
C THR A 43 6.26 -4.19 10.84
N TYR A 44 6.99 -3.09 11.01
CA TYR A 44 7.17 -2.55 12.34
C TYR A 44 5.78 -2.10 12.79
N VAL A 45 5.28 -2.74 13.84
CA VAL A 45 3.99 -2.45 14.45
C VAL A 45 4.27 -1.65 15.70
N GLY A 46 3.54 -0.56 15.90
CA GLY A 46 3.69 0.25 17.09
C GLY A 46 3.01 1.60 17.00
N PRO A 47 3.05 2.37 18.10
CA PRO A 47 2.52 3.71 18.10
C PRO A 47 3.28 4.58 17.10
N LYS A 48 2.58 5.51 16.44
CA LYS A 48 3.13 6.49 15.51
C LYS A 48 4.49 7.09 15.91
N GLU A 49 4.69 7.42 17.19
CA GLU A 49 5.95 8.01 17.66
C GLU A 49 7.13 7.04 17.60
N TYR A 50 6.90 5.77 17.94
CA TYR A 50 7.91 4.70 17.80
C TYR A 50 8.32 4.56 16.34
N LEU A 51 7.32 4.38 15.46
CA LEU A 51 7.55 4.18 14.04
C LEU A 51 8.26 5.38 13.39
N LYS A 52 7.97 6.59 13.86
CA LYS A 52 8.62 7.83 13.40
C LYS A 52 10.06 7.94 13.87
N GLN A 53 10.35 7.54 15.10
CA GLN A 53 11.70 7.49 15.62
C GLN A 53 12.52 6.44 14.87
N LEU A 54 12.00 5.22 14.76
CA LEU A 54 12.62 4.13 14.00
C LEU A 54 12.93 4.55 12.56
N ALA A 55 11.96 5.17 11.88
CA ALA A 55 12.14 5.67 10.51
C ALA A 55 13.22 6.74 10.41
N THR A 56 13.16 7.74 11.27
CA THR A 56 14.12 8.86 11.27
C THR A 56 15.54 8.37 11.52
N GLU A 57 15.74 7.56 12.57
CA GLU A 57 17.06 7.03 12.92
C GLU A 57 17.60 6.09 11.84
N SER A 58 16.75 5.22 11.27
CA SER A 58 17.18 4.31 10.20
C SER A 58 17.63 5.04 8.93
N ILE A 59 16.92 6.10 8.53
CA ILE A 59 17.31 6.93 7.38
C ILE A 59 18.62 7.66 7.67
N GLN A 60 18.74 8.28 8.85
CA GLN A 60 19.95 9.02 9.22
C GLN A 60 21.18 8.10 9.34
N GLU A 61 21.05 6.94 9.98
CA GLU A 61 22.14 5.97 10.09
C GLU A 61 22.50 5.38 8.71
N THR A 62 21.52 5.19 7.82
CA THR A 62 21.75 4.79 6.43
C THR A 62 22.54 5.85 5.66
N PHE A 63 22.15 7.12 5.72
CA PHE A 63 22.90 8.21 5.09
C PHE A 63 24.29 8.44 5.71
N ALA A 64 24.47 8.12 6.99
CA ALA A 64 25.77 8.22 7.66
C ALA A 64 26.75 7.10 7.25
N ASN A 65 26.23 5.94 6.82
CA ASN A 65 27.02 4.75 6.51
C ASN A 65 28.01 4.98 5.35
N ALA A 66 29.29 4.66 5.58
CA ALA A 66 30.36 4.94 4.62
C ALA A 66 30.25 4.16 3.31
N ARG A 67 29.68 2.93 3.32
CA ARG A 67 29.45 2.17 2.09
C ARG A 67 28.27 2.73 1.33
N VAL A 68 27.18 3.06 2.02
CA VAL A 68 26.02 3.72 1.41
C VAL A 68 26.41 5.04 0.73
N LYS A 69 27.26 5.85 1.38
CA LYS A 69 27.81 7.07 0.76
C LYS A 69 28.58 6.82 -0.54
N ARG A 70 29.28 5.70 -0.67
CA ARG A 70 29.94 5.33 -1.95
C ARG A 70 28.93 4.91 -3.02
N LEU A 71 27.86 4.22 -2.61
CA LEU A 71 26.81 3.78 -3.51
C LEU A 71 26.01 4.96 -4.05
N ILE A 72 25.42 5.78 -3.16
CA ILE A 72 24.43 6.80 -3.54
C ILE A 72 24.89 8.25 -3.33
N GLY A 73 26.10 8.45 -2.81
CA GLY A 73 26.63 9.78 -2.49
C GLY A 73 26.20 10.29 -1.11
N THR A 74 26.44 11.58 -0.84
CA THR A 74 26.15 12.17 0.47
C THR A 74 24.80 12.86 0.46
N TRP A 75 23.92 12.45 1.37
CA TRP A 75 22.56 12.98 1.49
C TRP A 75 22.30 13.52 2.89
N GLU A 76 21.44 14.52 2.98
CA GLU A 76 20.96 15.11 4.22
C GLU A 76 19.43 15.04 4.28
N LEU A 77 18.88 14.52 5.37
CA LEU A 77 17.45 14.58 5.66
C LEU A 77 17.08 16.01 6.07
N VAL A 78 16.44 16.76 5.17
CA VAL A 78 16.14 18.20 5.39
C VAL A 78 14.70 18.45 5.86
N TRP A 79 13.80 17.49 5.66
CA TRP A 79 12.45 17.49 6.23
C TRP A 79 11.91 16.07 6.38
N GLY A 80 11.06 15.87 7.38
CA GLY A 80 10.55 14.57 7.77
C GLY A 80 11.40 13.91 8.87
N VAL A 81 11.18 12.64 9.19
CA VAL A 81 10.18 11.75 8.58
C VAL A 81 8.77 12.16 9.01
N ALA A 82 7.88 12.37 8.06
CA ALA A 82 6.47 12.61 8.30
C ALA A 82 5.71 11.30 8.16
N ILE A 83 4.91 10.95 9.18
CA ILE A 83 4.12 9.73 9.21
C ILE A 83 2.65 10.10 9.39
N TYR A 84 1.81 9.47 8.59
CA TYR A 84 0.38 9.38 8.83
C TYR A 84 0.04 7.94 9.20
N GLN A 85 -0.71 7.80 10.29
CA GLN A 85 -1.24 6.56 10.83
C GLN A 85 -2.73 6.83 11.10
N PHE A 86 -3.62 6.08 10.47
CA PHE A 86 -5.04 6.10 10.73
C PHE A 86 -5.29 5.66 12.18
N PRO A 87 -6.35 6.16 12.84
CA PRO A 87 -6.61 5.93 14.26
C PRO A 87 -6.66 4.46 14.70
N THR A 88 -7.05 3.56 13.80
CA THR A 88 -7.14 2.11 14.01
C THR A 88 -5.94 1.34 13.45
N SER A 89 -5.00 2.03 12.82
CA SER A 89 -3.81 1.42 12.23
C SER A 89 -2.69 1.37 13.25
N GLU A 90 -2.04 0.21 13.37
CA GLU A 90 -0.83 0.04 14.18
C GLU A 90 0.45 0.10 13.31
N VAL A 91 0.31 0.48 12.04
CA VAL A 91 1.39 0.55 11.04
C VAL A 91 1.44 1.95 10.42
N ASN A 92 2.48 2.22 9.62
CA ASN A 92 2.56 3.46 8.86
C ASN A 92 1.73 3.36 7.58
N ASP A 93 0.71 4.21 7.42
CA ASP A 93 -0.12 4.22 6.21
C ASP A 93 0.47 5.14 5.14
N ASN A 94 1.11 6.24 5.54
CA ASN A 94 1.95 7.01 4.63
C ASN A 94 3.19 7.54 5.34
N THR A 95 4.33 7.42 4.65
CA THR A 95 5.60 7.94 5.14
C THR A 95 6.20 8.86 4.09
N LEU A 96 6.72 10.01 4.51
CA LEU A 96 7.35 10.99 3.62
C LEU A 96 8.63 11.56 4.21
N TYR A 97 9.58 11.87 3.34
CA TYR A 97 10.71 12.73 3.69
C TYR A 97 11.22 13.51 2.48
N ILE A 98 11.98 14.58 2.75
CA ILE A 98 12.77 15.29 1.75
C ILE A 98 14.24 15.15 2.11
N ALA A 99 15.05 14.69 1.16
CA ALA A 99 16.50 14.64 1.29
C ALA A 99 17.17 15.57 0.28
N LYS A 100 18.26 16.22 0.68
CA LYS A 100 19.12 17.06 -0.17
C LYS A 100 20.37 16.30 -0.56
N TYR A 101 20.76 16.36 -1.83
CA TYR A 101 22.04 15.85 -2.30
C TYR A 101 23.16 16.86 -2.01
N ASN A 102 24.20 16.42 -1.31
CA ASN A 102 25.32 17.25 -0.89
C ASN A 102 26.54 17.04 -1.81
N ASP A 103 26.43 17.53 -3.04
CA ASP A 103 27.49 17.49 -4.06
C ASP A 103 28.25 18.82 -4.21
N ASN A 104 27.91 19.83 -3.41
CA ASN A 104 28.43 21.20 -3.51
C ASN A 104 28.27 21.81 -4.91
N ASN A 105 27.27 21.39 -5.69
CA ASN A 105 27.04 21.90 -7.02
C ASN A 105 26.73 23.42 -6.97
N PRO A 106 27.53 24.28 -7.63
CA PRO A 106 27.32 25.72 -7.57
C PRO A 106 26.12 26.19 -8.40
N GLU A 107 25.67 25.40 -9.40
CA GLU A 107 24.65 25.81 -10.37
C GLU A 107 23.23 25.52 -9.90
N LYS A 108 23.01 24.43 -9.15
CA LYS A 108 21.69 24.00 -8.68
C LYS A 108 21.80 23.12 -7.45
N ASP A 109 20.71 23.09 -6.67
CA ASP A 109 20.55 22.13 -5.57
C ASP A 109 19.60 20.99 -6.02
N THR A 110 19.87 19.76 -5.57
CA THR A 110 19.03 18.59 -5.88
C THR A 110 18.35 18.08 -4.63
N TYR A 111 17.04 17.84 -4.71
CA TYR A 111 16.22 17.29 -3.64
C TYR A 111 15.42 16.09 -4.13
N VAL A 112 15.16 15.15 -3.23
CA VAL A 112 14.24 14.02 -3.46
C VAL A 112 13.15 14.06 -2.40
N LEU A 113 11.90 14.21 -2.84
CA LEU A 113 10.70 13.95 -2.05
C LEU A 113 10.31 12.49 -2.22
N CYS A 114 10.50 11.70 -1.17
CA CYS A 114 10.15 10.28 -1.15
C CYS A 114 8.80 10.09 -0.50
N ILE A 115 7.97 9.22 -1.09
CA ILE A 115 6.65 8.85 -0.59
C ILE A 115 6.59 7.33 -0.50
N ALA A 116 6.11 6.82 0.63
CA ALA A 116 5.67 5.44 0.79
C ALA A 116 4.17 5.40 1.13
N GLY A 117 3.47 4.42 0.58
CA GLY A 117 2.09 4.09 0.89
C GLY A 117 2.01 3.09 2.03
N THR A 118 0.81 2.61 2.30
CA THR A 118 0.53 1.59 3.32
C THR A 118 1.30 0.31 3.00
N ASN A 119 1.62 -0.49 4.03
CA ASN A 119 2.03 -1.87 3.77
C ASN A 119 0.86 -2.61 3.10
N MET A 120 1.14 -3.35 2.03
CA MET A 120 0.13 -4.16 1.34
C MET A 120 -0.27 -5.34 2.23
N LYS A 121 -1.23 -5.12 3.13
CA LYS A 121 -1.82 -6.17 3.98
C LYS A 121 -2.48 -7.23 3.12
N SER A 122 -3.24 -6.81 2.11
CA SER A 122 -3.74 -7.70 1.06
C SER A 122 -3.96 -6.96 -0.26
N LEU A 123 -3.91 -7.68 -1.38
CA LEU A 123 -4.33 -7.16 -2.68
C LEU A 123 -5.77 -6.64 -2.57
N TYR A 124 -6.63 -7.37 -1.84
CA TYR A 124 -7.97 -6.92 -1.44
C TYR A 124 -7.95 -5.55 -0.74
N SER A 125 -7.17 -5.38 0.32
CA SER A 125 -7.01 -4.11 1.06
C SER A 125 -6.55 -2.97 0.15
N LEU A 126 -5.57 -3.24 -0.71
CA LEU A 126 -5.05 -2.26 -1.66
C LEU A 126 -6.17 -1.73 -2.58
N MET A 127 -7.11 -2.58 -3.00
CA MET A 127 -8.12 -2.19 -4.01
C MET A 127 -9.41 -1.65 -3.37
N PHE A 128 -9.88 -2.25 -2.27
CA PHE A 128 -11.08 -1.80 -1.57
C PHE A 128 -10.82 -0.58 -0.70
N GLN A 129 -9.77 -0.63 0.13
CA GLN A 129 -9.54 0.37 1.18
C GLN A 129 -8.61 1.49 0.69
N ASP A 130 -7.47 1.14 0.08
CA ASP A 130 -6.46 2.14 -0.27
C ASP A 130 -6.75 2.87 -1.59
N CYS A 131 -7.20 2.13 -2.62
CA CYS A 131 -7.45 2.71 -3.95
C CYS A 131 -8.89 3.19 -4.16
N ASP A 132 -9.90 2.66 -3.44
CA ASP A 132 -11.33 3.02 -3.53
C ASP A 132 -11.76 3.39 -4.97
N LEU A 133 -11.79 2.36 -5.81
CA LEU A 133 -11.98 2.46 -7.26
C LEU A 133 -13.45 2.54 -7.69
N PHE A 134 -14.38 2.40 -6.75
CA PHE A 134 -15.83 2.41 -7.01
C PHE A 134 -16.37 3.81 -7.31
N SER A 135 -15.64 4.83 -6.88
CA SER A 135 -15.99 6.23 -7.15
C SER A 135 -14.77 7.02 -7.58
N THR A 136 -15.03 8.08 -8.33
CA THR A 136 -14.02 9.02 -8.78
C THR A 136 -14.29 10.43 -8.27
N LYS A 137 -13.23 11.24 -8.15
CA LYS A 137 -13.28 12.66 -7.84
C LYS A 137 -12.58 13.44 -8.94
N LYS A 138 -13.23 14.50 -9.41
CA LYS A 138 -12.70 15.39 -10.44
C LYS A 138 -11.36 15.99 -10.01
N TRP A 139 -10.39 16.00 -10.91
CA TRP A 139 -9.15 16.74 -10.76
C TRP A 139 -9.43 18.25 -10.75
N ASN A 140 -9.30 18.87 -9.57
CA ASN A 140 -9.65 20.27 -9.33
C ASN A 140 -8.39 21.11 -9.10
N ASN A 141 -7.59 21.31 -10.15
CA ASN A 141 -6.37 22.13 -10.13
C ASN A 141 -5.43 21.81 -8.94
N GLY A 142 -5.06 20.54 -8.81
CA GLY A 142 -4.20 20.06 -7.73
C GLY A 142 -4.91 19.81 -6.39
N LYS A 143 -6.22 20.03 -6.28
CA LYS A 143 -7.02 19.80 -5.05
C LYS A 143 -8.24 18.90 -5.28
N PRO A 144 -8.07 17.67 -5.81
CA PRO A 144 -9.20 16.78 -6.10
C PRO A 144 -10.05 16.41 -4.87
N TRP A 145 -9.51 16.53 -3.65
CA TRP A 145 -10.25 16.25 -2.41
C TRP A 145 -11.40 17.22 -2.14
N ASP A 146 -11.41 18.40 -2.76
CA ASP A 146 -12.52 19.35 -2.69
C ASP A 146 -13.69 18.97 -3.61
N SER A 147 -13.48 18.01 -4.52
CA SER A 147 -14.51 17.51 -5.43
C SER A 147 -15.41 16.48 -4.75
N ARG A 148 -16.68 16.46 -5.15
CA ARG A 148 -17.64 15.42 -4.74
C ARG A 148 -17.29 14.09 -5.42
N ALA A 149 -17.55 12.99 -4.71
CA ALA A 149 -17.46 11.66 -5.28
C ALA A 149 -18.52 11.48 -6.38
N ASN A 150 -18.13 10.78 -7.45
CA ASN A 150 -18.95 10.41 -8.59
C ASN A 150 -18.86 8.90 -8.81
N TYR A 151 -20.01 8.23 -8.86
CA TYR A 151 -20.11 6.78 -9.04
C TYR A 151 -20.44 6.39 -10.49
N GLU A 152 -20.57 7.38 -11.38
CA GLU A 152 -20.92 7.18 -12.78
C GLU A 152 -19.73 7.47 -13.70
N ALA A 153 -19.79 6.95 -14.92
CA ALA A 153 -18.81 7.25 -15.96
C ALA A 153 -18.69 8.77 -16.22
N THR A 154 -17.46 9.26 -16.43
CA THR A 154 -17.21 10.68 -16.68
C THR A 154 -16.10 10.91 -17.71
N THR A 155 -16.29 11.94 -18.54
CA THR A 155 -15.29 12.41 -19.51
C THR A 155 -14.38 13.50 -18.94
N GLU A 156 -14.61 13.95 -17.70
CA GLU A 156 -13.76 14.92 -17.03
C GLU A 156 -12.53 14.24 -16.41
N PRO A 157 -11.34 14.90 -16.40
CA PRO A 157 -10.17 14.37 -15.70
C PRO A 157 -10.50 14.04 -14.25
N SER A 158 -10.49 12.76 -13.89
CA SER A 158 -10.91 12.28 -12.57
C SER A 158 -9.98 11.18 -12.06
N LEU A 159 -9.81 11.16 -10.75
CA LEU A 159 -9.04 10.14 -10.01
C LEU A 159 -9.98 9.25 -9.23
N SER A 160 -9.56 8.05 -8.86
CA SER A 160 -10.30 7.30 -7.84
C SER A 160 -10.37 8.09 -6.53
N SER A 161 -11.40 7.80 -5.73
CA SER A 161 -11.56 8.42 -4.41
C SER A 161 -10.42 8.05 -3.46
N GLY A 162 -9.85 6.84 -3.57
CA GLY A 162 -8.73 6.40 -2.72
C GLY A 162 -7.44 7.15 -3.03
N PHE A 163 -7.08 7.33 -4.31
CA PHE A 163 -5.92 8.18 -4.65
C PHE A 163 -6.12 9.64 -4.28
N THR A 164 -7.36 10.12 -4.33
CA THR A 164 -7.69 11.47 -3.84
C THR A 164 -7.48 11.59 -2.33
N ARG A 165 -7.86 10.55 -1.56
CA ARG A 165 -7.65 10.45 -0.11
C ARG A 165 -6.15 10.40 0.21
N GLY A 166 -5.40 9.53 -0.45
CA GLY A 166 -3.96 9.40 -0.28
C GLY A 166 -3.21 10.70 -0.61
N LEU A 167 -3.60 11.40 -1.68
CA LEU A 167 -3.01 12.69 -2.02
C LEU A 167 -3.31 13.77 -0.97
N ASN A 168 -4.53 13.78 -0.41
CA ASN A 168 -4.89 14.68 0.68
C ASN A 168 -4.06 14.38 1.95
N VAL A 169 -3.82 13.10 2.25
CA VAL A 169 -2.94 12.70 3.36
C VAL A 169 -1.53 13.26 3.15
N VAL A 170 -0.94 13.01 1.97
CA VAL A 170 0.41 13.46 1.61
C VAL A 170 0.56 14.98 1.74
N LEU A 171 -0.40 15.76 1.22
CA LEU A 171 -0.26 17.21 1.14
C LEU A 171 -0.74 17.95 2.38
N ASN A 172 -1.74 17.43 3.10
CA ASN A 172 -2.46 18.20 4.12
C ASN A 172 -2.53 17.52 5.51
N LYS A 173 -2.18 16.23 5.66
CA LYS A 173 -2.31 15.52 6.95
C LYS A 173 -1.00 14.96 7.50
N ALA A 174 -0.09 14.48 6.65
CA ALA A 174 1.18 13.92 7.09
C ALA A 174 2.12 15.03 7.60
N LYS A 175 2.45 14.98 8.89
CA LYS A 175 3.26 15.99 9.59
C LYS A 175 4.58 15.41 10.10
N ASP A 176 5.65 16.18 9.96
CA ASP A 176 6.96 15.86 10.55
C ASP A 176 6.96 16.01 12.08
N SER A 177 8.10 15.84 12.74
CA SER A 177 8.22 15.97 14.21
C SER A 177 7.91 17.37 14.74
N ASN A 178 8.00 18.39 13.88
CA ASN A 178 7.73 19.78 14.24
C ASN A 178 6.31 20.22 13.87
N GLY A 179 5.49 19.30 13.35
CA GLY A 179 4.12 19.59 12.92
C GLY A 179 4.00 20.20 11.52
N GLY A 180 5.10 20.34 10.77
CA GLY A 180 5.14 20.94 9.45
C GLY A 180 4.68 19.99 8.35
N LEU A 181 4.00 20.53 7.34
CA LEU A 181 3.57 19.81 6.13
C LEU A 181 4.62 19.89 5.02
N VAL A 182 4.49 19.01 4.02
CA VAL A 182 5.40 18.98 2.86
C VAL A 182 5.40 20.30 2.07
N MET A 183 4.24 20.95 1.95
CA MET A 183 4.11 22.25 1.27
C MET A 183 4.92 23.34 1.99
N ASP A 184 4.85 23.38 3.32
CA ASP A 184 5.60 24.34 4.14
C ASP A 184 7.10 24.10 4.06
N ALA A 185 7.51 22.83 4.05
CA ALA A 185 8.91 22.45 3.92
C ALA A 185 9.49 22.91 2.58
N LEU A 186 8.77 22.64 1.49
CA LEU A 186 9.17 23.06 0.15
C LEU A 186 9.19 24.59 0.03
N GLN A 187 8.20 25.29 0.60
CA GLN A 187 8.20 26.76 0.67
C GLN A 187 9.42 27.31 1.42
N ASN A 188 9.79 26.69 2.54
CA ASN A 188 10.98 27.09 3.30
C ASN A 188 12.28 26.85 2.50
N ILE A 189 12.36 25.74 1.76
CA ILE A 189 13.52 25.42 0.91
C ILE A 189 13.65 26.45 -0.24
N THR A 190 12.58 26.69 -0.99
CA THR A 190 12.60 27.58 -2.17
C THR A 190 12.78 29.05 -1.77
N SER A 191 12.16 29.49 -0.67
CA SER A 191 12.28 30.87 -0.17
C SER A 191 13.69 31.21 0.31
N ARG A 192 14.44 30.22 0.81
CA ARG A 192 15.84 30.40 1.26
C ARG A 192 16.87 30.14 0.17
N SER A 193 16.52 29.34 -0.85
CA SER A 193 17.44 29.06 -1.94
C SER A 193 17.71 30.29 -2.80
N THR A 194 18.96 30.44 -3.21
CA THR A 194 19.42 31.39 -4.24
C THR A 194 19.74 30.69 -5.56
N LYS A 195 19.67 29.36 -5.60
CA LYS A 195 19.96 28.53 -6.77
C LYS A 195 18.68 27.88 -7.32
N PRO A 196 18.64 27.59 -8.62
CA PRO A 196 17.69 26.63 -9.18
C PRO A 196 17.67 25.32 -8.39
N ILE A 197 16.49 24.68 -8.35
CA ILE A 197 16.25 23.43 -7.63
C ILE A 197 15.79 22.37 -8.62
N ASP A 198 16.42 21.20 -8.59
CA ASP A 198 15.85 19.96 -9.13
C ASP A 198 15.12 19.22 -8.00
N LEU A 199 13.81 19.00 -8.14
CA LEU A 199 12.98 18.25 -7.21
C LEU A 199 12.51 16.94 -7.86
N PHE A 200 13.03 15.81 -7.38
CA PHE A 200 12.55 14.48 -7.75
C PHE A 200 11.46 14.04 -6.80
N VAL A 201 10.29 13.67 -7.31
CA VAL A 201 9.20 13.06 -6.53
C VAL A 201 9.15 11.58 -6.86
N VAL A 202 9.32 10.73 -5.86
CA VAL A 202 9.53 9.29 -6.06
C VAL A 202 8.63 8.43 -5.17
N GLY A 203 8.25 7.26 -5.67
CA GLY A 203 7.47 6.27 -4.90
C GLY A 203 7.33 4.92 -5.61
N HIS A 204 6.91 3.91 -4.84
CA HIS A 204 6.64 2.53 -5.30
C HIS A 204 5.22 2.10 -4.92
N SER A 205 4.64 1.17 -5.70
CA SER A 205 3.30 0.62 -5.46
C SER A 205 2.23 1.73 -5.38
N LEU A 206 1.40 1.77 -4.35
CA LEU A 206 0.47 2.86 -4.07
C LEU A 206 1.15 4.25 -4.15
N ALA A 207 2.34 4.39 -3.57
CA ALA A 207 3.10 5.64 -3.65
C ALA A 207 3.71 5.90 -5.03
N GLY A 208 3.89 4.87 -5.85
CA GLY A 208 4.23 5.00 -7.25
C GLY A 208 3.15 5.77 -8.02
N ALA A 209 1.88 5.63 -7.63
CA ALA A 209 0.78 6.44 -8.16
C ALA A 209 0.68 7.80 -7.45
N LEU A 210 0.91 7.88 -6.13
CA LEU A 210 0.86 9.17 -5.41
C LEU A 210 2.00 10.14 -5.80
N ALA A 211 3.18 9.65 -6.18
CA ALA A 211 4.31 10.49 -6.60
C ALA A 211 3.98 11.42 -7.78
N PRO A 212 3.49 10.92 -8.94
CA PRO A 212 3.07 11.78 -10.04
C PRO A 212 1.88 12.68 -9.67
N LEU A 213 0.92 12.21 -8.87
CA LEU A 213 -0.21 13.04 -8.43
C LEU A 213 0.25 14.22 -7.55
N THR A 214 1.20 13.95 -6.64
CA THR A 214 1.84 14.96 -5.78
C THR A 214 2.59 15.97 -6.64
N ALA A 215 3.40 15.49 -7.59
CA ALA A 215 4.11 16.33 -8.53
C ALA A 215 3.18 17.22 -9.37
N LEU A 216 2.05 16.69 -9.85
CA LEU A 216 1.06 17.48 -10.60
C LEU A 216 0.40 18.54 -9.72
N SER A 217 0.04 18.20 -8.47
CA SER A 217 -0.50 19.17 -7.52
C SER A 217 0.50 20.30 -7.23
N LEU A 218 1.78 19.97 -7.01
CA LEU A 218 2.85 20.94 -6.82
C LEU A 218 3.03 21.84 -8.05
N PHE A 219 3.04 21.24 -9.25
CA PHE A 219 3.19 21.96 -10.51
C PHE A 219 2.06 22.98 -10.76
N GLU A 220 0.84 22.67 -10.31
CA GLU A 220 -0.34 23.54 -10.49
C GLU A 220 -0.50 24.59 -9.39
N ARG A 221 0.23 24.44 -8.28
CA ARG A 221 0.15 25.33 -7.10
C ARG A 221 1.49 26.00 -6.76
N PRO A 222 2.28 26.52 -7.73
CA PRO A 222 3.60 27.07 -7.44
C PRO A 222 3.53 28.30 -6.53
N SER A 223 2.44 29.08 -6.55
CA SER A 223 2.26 30.22 -5.64
C SER A 223 2.22 29.83 -4.16
N GLU A 224 1.90 28.57 -3.85
CA GLU A 224 1.81 28.08 -2.47
C GLU A 224 3.19 27.66 -1.91
N TRP A 225 4.13 27.23 -2.76
CA TRP A 225 5.41 26.65 -2.30
C TRP A 225 6.67 27.05 -3.10
N ASP A 226 6.56 27.51 -4.34
CA ASP A 226 7.67 27.98 -5.18
C ASP A 226 7.34 29.34 -5.80
N SER A 227 7.12 30.34 -4.95
CA SER A 227 6.76 31.70 -5.39
C SER A 227 7.84 32.38 -6.24
N LYS A 228 9.08 31.86 -6.23
CA LYS A 228 10.19 32.33 -7.07
C LYS A 228 10.27 31.62 -8.43
N GLY A 229 9.57 30.50 -8.62
CA GLY A 229 9.64 29.70 -9.85
C GLY A 229 11.02 29.10 -10.11
N ILE A 230 11.73 28.69 -9.06
CA ILE A 230 13.11 28.17 -9.16
C ILE A 230 13.19 26.65 -9.20
N ALA A 231 12.09 25.94 -8.94
CA ALA A 231 12.05 24.49 -8.87
C ALA A 231 11.64 23.85 -10.19
N THR A 232 12.37 22.83 -10.60
CA THR A 232 12.04 21.93 -11.70
C THR A 232 11.62 20.58 -11.13
N ILE A 233 10.37 20.18 -11.40
CA ILE A 233 9.81 18.91 -10.92
C ILE A 233 10.11 17.78 -11.91
N LYS A 234 10.61 16.67 -11.39
CA LYS A 234 10.79 15.38 -12.09
C LYS A 234 10.15 14.27 -11.26
N VAL A 235 9.66 13.23 -11.91
CA VAL A 235 8.92 12.14 -11.26
C VAL A 235 9.53 10.79 -11.61
N PHE A 236 9.70 9.94 -10.60
CA PHE A 236 10.03 8.53 -10.78
C PHE A 236 8.95 7.68 -10.09
N SER A 237 8.13 7.03 -10.92
CA SER A 237 6.98 6.23 -10.52
C SER A 237 7.30 4.75 -10.75
N LEU A 238 7.42 3.98 -9.68
CA LEU A 238 7.73 2.54 -9.74
C LEU A 238 6.50 1.71 -9.41
N ALA A 239 6.25 0.66 -10.18
CA ALA A 239 5.21 -0.34 -9.89
C ALA A 239 3.82 0.26 -9.61
N ALA A 240 3.48 1.36 -10.27
CA ALA A 240 2.34 2.18 -9.91
C ALA A 240 1.01 1.67 -10.51
N PRO A 241 -0.04 1.47 -9.69
CA PRO A 241 -1.39 1.22 -10.20
C PRO A 241 -1.96 2.44 -10.94
N THR A 242 -3.05 2.26 -11.67
CA THR A 242 -3.71 3.32 -12.44
C THR A 242 -4.59 4.20 -11.56
N PRO A 243 -4.31 5.52 -11.46
CA PRO A 243 -5.00 6.34 -10.48
C PRO A 243 -6.26 7.03 -10.97
N GLY A 244 -6.50 7.07 -12.28
CA GLY A 244 -7.55 7.88 -12.87
C GLY A 244 -7.91 7.47 -14.29
N ASN A 245 -8.92 8.16 -14.82
CA ASN A 245 -9.50 7.83 -16.11
C ASN A 245 -8.64 8.30 -17.30
N LYS A 246 -9.07 7.95 -18.53
CA LYS A 246 -8.41 8.39 -19.77
C LYS A 246 -8.24 9.92 -19.89
N ALA A 247 -9.24 10.68 -19.45
CA ALA A 247 -9.19 12.14 -19.47
C ALA A 247 -8.08 12.66 -18.54
N PHE A 248 -7.91 12.05 -17.36
CA PHE A 248 -6.82 12.37 -16.45
C PHE A 248 -5.46 11.98 -17.00
N GLN A 249 -5.30 10.79 -17.60
CA GLN A 249 -4.06 10.41 -18.28
C GLN A 249 -3.65 11.48 -19.31
N THR A 250 -4.59 11.90 -20.16
CA THR A 250 -4.35 12.90 -21.21
C THR A 250 -3.95 14.25 -20.60
N TYR A 251 -4.66 14.64 -19.54
CA TYR A 251 -4.36 15.85 -18.79
C TYR A 251 -2.95 15.83 -18.19
N TYR A 252 -2.60 14.76 -17.47
CA TYR A 252 -1.28 14.57 -16.88
C TYR A 252 -0.17 14.62 -17.93
N ALA A 253 -0.33 13.86 -19.02
CA ALA A 253 0.64 13.78 -20.10
C ALA A 253 0.94 15.17 -20.71
N SER A 254 -0.07 16.04 -20.80
CA SER A 254 0.09 17.41 -21.32
C SER A 254 0.92 18.33 -20.41
N LYS A 255 1.05 18.02 -19.11
CA LYS A 255 1.73 18.85 -18.11
C LYS A 255 3.10 18.30 -17.72
N LEU A 256 3.12 17.03 -17.29
CA LEU A 256 4.25 16.34 -16.70
C LEU A 256 4.63 15.05 -17.45
N GLY A 257 4.05 14.77 -18.61
CA GLY A 257 4.46 13.65 -19.47
C GLY A 257 5.86 13.82 -20.07
N GLY A 258 6.25 12.87 -20.93
CA GLY A 258 7.56 12.87 -21.60
C GLY A 258 8.72 12.69 -20.62
N GLU A 259 9.76 13.51 -20.78
CA GLU A 259 11.02 13.40 -20.00
C GLU A 259 10.87 13.80 -18.52
N LYS A 260 9.77 14.45 -18.12
CA LYS A 260 9.55 14.87 -16.73
C LYS A 260 9.09 13.75 -15.81
N THR A 261 8.52 12.68 -16.38
CA THR A 261 8.03 11.53 -15.61
C THR A 261 8.62 10.27 -16.18
N GLN A 262 9.33 9.51 -15.36
CA GLN A 262 9.73 8.15 -15.67
C GLN A 262 8.81 7.18 -14.91
N ARG A 263 8.11 6.31 -15.65
CA ARG A 263 7.27 5.23 -15.13
C ARG A 263 7.96 3.92 -15.42
N LEU A 264 8.18 3.13 -14.38
CA LEU A 264 8.91 1.89 -14.43
C LEU A 264 8.01 0.77 -13.93
N TRP A 265 7.78 -0.20 -14.79
CA TRP A 265 6.80 -1.25 -14.56
C TRP A 265 7.10 -2.49 -15.40
N SER A 266 6.70 -3.64 -14.88
CA SER A 266 6.77 -4.95 -15.55
C SER A 266 5.36 -5.36 -16.01
N PRO A 267 5.19 -6.01 -17.17
CA PRO A 267 3.89 -6.51 -17.60
C PRO A 267 3.45 -7.69 -16.76
N ILE A 268 4.37 -8.36 -16.05
CA ILE A 268 4.08 -9.49 -15.15
C ILE A 268 4.02 -9.08 -13.66
N ASP A 269 4.15 -7.78 -13.37
CA ASP A 269 3.74 -7.22 -12.07
C ASP A 269 2.25 -6.83 -12.17
N ILE A 270 1.40 -7.45 -11.35
CA ILE A 270 -0.05 -7.19 -11.37
C ILE A 270 -0.38 -5.74 -11.00
N VAL A 271 0.34 -5.12 -10.04
CA VAL A 271 -0.08 -3.82 -9.48
C VAL A 271 -0.12 -2.73 -10.54
N PRO A 272 0.90 -2.59 -11.42
CA PRO A 272 0.83 -1.67 -12.54
C PRO A 272 -0.34 -1.88 -13.47
N ASN A 273 -0.67 -3.14 -13.77
CA ASN A 273 -1.75 -3.53 -14.69
C ASN A 273 -3.14 -3.24 -14.11
N PHE A 274 -3.21 -3.15 -12.78
CA PHE A 274 -4.39 -2.73 -12.06
C PHE A 274 -4.57 -1.20 -12.13
N ALA A 275 -5.75 -0.64 -12.36
CA ALA A 275 -7.07 -1.25 -12.52
C ALA A 275 -7.58 -1.18 -13.97
N THR A 276 -6.69 -1.30 -14.97
CA THR A 276 -7.14 -1.26 -16.37
C THR A 276 -7.94 -2.51 -16.70
N LYS A 277 -8.96 -2.37 -17.56
CA LYS A 277 -9.75 -3.52 -18.04
C LYS A 277 -8.88 -4.64 -18.61
N GLN A 278 -7.94 -4.28 -19.48
CA GLN A 278 -7.02 -5.24 -20.09
C GLN A 278 -6.08 -5.90 -19.07
N GLY A 279 -5.62 -5.16 -18.07
CA GLY A 279 -4.77 -5.72 -17.02
C GLY A 279 -5.52 -6.73 -16.16
N LEU A 280 -6.75 -6.40 -15.77
CA LEU A 280 -7.65 -7.29 -15.04
C LEU A 280 -7.98 -8.57 -15.82
N ASP A 281 -8.30 -8.44 -17.11
CA ASP A 281 -8.66 -9.57 -17.97
C ASP A 281 -7.51 -10.61 -18.11
N ASN A 282 -6.26 -10.20 -17.92
CA ASN A 282 -5.08 -11.08 -18.08
C ASN A 282 -4.42 -11.48 -16.76
N THR A 283 -4.95 -11.05 -15.62
CA THR A 283 -4.28 -11.20 -14.32
C THR A 283 -4.13 -12.67 -13.89
N GLY A 284 -5.17 -13.49 -14.10
CA GLY A 284 -5.14 -14.91 -13.68
C GLY A 284 -4.13 -15.76 -14.44
N THR A 285 -3.83 -15.38 -15.69
CA THR A 285 -2.92 -16.12 -16.59
C THR A 285 -1.57 -15.45 -16.77
N ILE A 286 -1.29 -14.38 -16.02
CA ILE A 286 -0.10 -13.53 -16.20
C ILE A 286 1.24 -14.26 -16.01
N TYR A 287 1.22 -15.39 -15.29
CA TYR A 287 2.38 -16.23 -15.02
C TYR A 287 2.40 -17.56 -15.78
N GLU A 288 1.43 -17.79 -16.68
CA GLU A 288 1.42 -18.99 -17.51
C GLU A 288 2.53 -18.95 -18.58
N PRO A 289 3.07 -20.11 -18.99
CA PRO A 289 2.74 -21.46 -18.52
C PRO A 289 3.54 -21.89 -17.27
N ASP A 290 4.45 -21.06 -16.77
CA ASP A 290 5.37 -21.43 -15.68
C ASP A 290 4.65 -21.65 -14.35
N ILE A 291 3.61 -20.87 -14.06
CA ILE A 291 2.73 -21.03 -12.90
C ILE A 291 1.30 -21.22 -13.40
N PRO A 292 0.65 -22.34 -13.06
CA PRO A 292 -0.74 -22.56 -13.41
C PRO A 292 -1.65 -21.45 -12.86
N SER A 293 -2.63 -21.06 -13.66
CA SER A 293 -3.72 -20.19 -13.20
C SER A 293 -4.56 -20.87 -12.10
N THR A 294 -5.35 -20.06 -11.41
CA THR A 294 -6.31 -20.52 -10.40
C THR A 294 -7.65 -19.83 -10.62
N PRO A 295 -8.78 -20.57 -10.55
CA PRO A 295 -10.11 -19.97 -10.71
C PRO A 295 -10.41 -18.91 -9.65
N LEU A 296 -9.72 -18.94 -8.50
CA LEU A 296 -9.86 -17.92 -7.45
C LEU A 296 -9.47 -16.53 -7.96
N VAL A 297 -8.34 -16.41 -8.66
CA VAL A 297 -7.88 -15.12 -9.22
C VAL A 297 -8.80 -14.69 -10.36
N ASP A 298 -9.27 -15.62 -11.20
CA ASP A 298 -10.15 -15.30 -12.32
C ASP A 298 -11.51 -14.77 -11.87
N VAL A 299 -12.15 -15.44 -10.89
CA VAL A 299 -13.42 -14.98 -10.31
C VAL A 299 -13.23 -13.62 -9.67
N PHE A 300 -12.15 -13.45 -8.91
CA PHE A 300 -11.80 -12.20 -8.27
C PHE A 300 -11.70 -11.05 -9.30
N CYS A 301 -10.87 -11.22 -10.33
CA CYS A 301 -10.66 -10.19 -11.35
C CYS A 301 -11.92 -9.91 -12.18
N SER A 302 -12.72 -10.94 -12.47
CA SER A 302 -13.97 -10.81 -13.23
C SER A 302 -15.05 -10.02 -12.49
N VAL A 303 -15.16 -10.22 -11.17
CA VAL A 303 -16.07 -9.40 -10.34
C VAL A 303 -15.61 -7.95 -10.37
N TRP A 304 -14.32 -7.71 -10.14
CA TRP A 304 -13.75 -6.36 -10.12
C TRP A 304 -13.89 -5.61 -11.43
N ASN A 305 -13.58 -6.26 -12.55
CA ASN A 305 -13.65 -5.64 -13.86
C ASN A 305 -15.06 -5.12 -14.15
N ARG A 306 -16.09 -5.93 -13.84
CA ARG A 306 -17.50 -5.51 -13.95
C ARG A 306 -17.83 -4.31 -13.07
N THR A 307 -17.25 -4.23 -11.87
CA THR A 307 -17.59 -3.13 -10.95
C THR A 307 -16.95 -1.81 -11.37
N ILE A 308 -15.78 -1.80 -12.00
CA ILE A 308 -15.03 -0.57 -12.28
C ILE A 308 -14.93 -0.20 -13.77
N GLU A 309 -15.42 -1.05 -14.67
CA GLU A 309 -15.27 -0.86 -16.13
C GLU A 309 -15.77 0.52 -16.62
N HIS A 310 -16.80 1.05 -15.98
CA HIS A 310 -17.42 2.31 -16.35
C HIS A 310 -16.55 3.54 -16.04
N HIS A 311 -15.52 3.42 -15.19
CA HIS A 311 -14.61 4.51 -14.87
C HIS A 311 -13.47 4.70 -15.89
N ASP A 312 -13.26 3.74 -16.80
CA ASP A 312 -12.22 3.79 -17.85
C ASP A 312 -10.83 4.19 -17.31
N PHE A 313 -10.36 3.47 -16.29
CA PHE A 313 -9.04 3.70 -15.68
C PHE A 313 -7.91 3.40 -16.68
N GLN A 314 -6.92 4.31 -16.72
CA GLN A 314 -5.81 4.26 -17.67
C GLN A 314 -4.47 4.52 -16.98
N TYR A 315 -3.40 3.93 -17.52
CA TYR A 315 -2.03 4.19 -17.05
C TYR A 315 -1.74 5.69 -17.09
N ILE A 316 -1.09 6.23 -16.05
CA ILE A 316 -0.81 7.69 -16.00
C ILE A 316 0.11 8.18 -17.12
N THR A 317 1.02 7.32 -17.60
CA THR A 317 1.84 7.54 -18.80
C THR A 317 1.96 6.26 -19.62
N THR A 318 2.23 6.40 -20.92
CA THR A 318 2.31 5.29 -21.90
C THR A 318 3.74 4.76 -22.10
N GLN A 319 4.61 4.83 -21.09
CA GLN A 319 5.98 4.35 -21.21
C GLN A 319 6.04 2.83 -21.36
N PRO A 320 6.95 2.31 -22.22
CA PRO A 320 7.06 0.89 -22.44
C PRO A 320 7.48 0.16 -21.15
N PRO A 321 6.94 -1.04 -20.89
CA PRO A 321 7.41 -1.85 -19.78
C PRO A 321 8.80 -2.43 -20.06
N TYR A 322 9.51 -2.85 -19.01
CA TYR A 322 10.59 -3.83 -19.16
C TYR A 322 10.02 -5.24 -19.03
N SER A 323 10.72 -6.26 -19.55
CA SER A 323 10.10 -7.58 -19.76
C SER A 323 9.74 -8.37 -18.50
N GLY A 324 10.35 -8.07 -17.34
CA GLY A 324 10.29 -8.92 -16.14
C GLY A 324 10.80 -10.34 -16.38
N GLN A 325 11.05 -11.11 -15.32
CA GLN A 325 11.35 -12.54 -15.41
C GLN A 325 10.68 -13.33 -14.29
N ILE A 326 10.02 -14.44 -14.65
CA ILE A 326 9.47 -15.39 -13.68
C ILE A 326 10.61 -16.08 -12.94
N ASN A 327 10.46 -16.21 -11.63
CA ASN A 327 11.43 -16.90 -10.79
C ASN A 327 10.90 -18.29 -10.43
N ASN A 328 11.33 -19.30 -11.20
CA ASN A 328 10.89 -20.68 -11.02
C ASN A 328 11.35 -21.32 -9.69
N ASP A 329 12.30 -20.71 -8.97
CA ASP A 329 12.70 -21.14 -7.63
C ASP A 329 11.87 -20.46 -6.52
N PHE A 330 11.19 -19.36 -6.82
CA PHE A 330 10.35 -18.62 -5.87
C PHE A 330 8.93 -19.22 -5.81
N ARG A 331 8.83 -20.40 -5.20
CA ARG A 331 7.61 -21.24 -5.19
C ARG A 331 7.22 -21.66 -3.78
N ILE A 332 5.96 -22.00 -3.58
CA ILE A 332 5.39 -22.39 -2.28
C ILE A 332 6.10 -23.61 -1.68
N LYS A 333 6.51 -24.58 -2.51
CA LYS A 333 7.36 -25.72 -2.10
C LYS A 333 8.71 -25.31 -1.49
N HIS A 334 9.12 -24.05 -1.67
CA HIS A 334 10.38 -23.49 -1.18
C HIS A 334 10.15 -22.36 -0.16
N ILE A 335 8.92 -22.19 0.35
CA ILE A 335 8.55 -21.12 1.29
C ILE A 335 9.45 -21.04 2.53
N ASN A 336 10.00 -22.16 3.00
CA ASN A 336 10.91 -22.18 4.15
C ASN A 336 12.26 -21.48 3.87
N GLN A 337 12.59 -21.20 2.61
CA GLN A 337 13.74 -20.39 2.22
C GLN A 337 13.44 -18.88 2.30
N TYR A 338 12.15 -18.51 2.39
CA TYR A 338 11.64 -17.14 2.34
C TYR A 338 10.70 -16.85 3.53
N PRO A 339 11.17 -16.99 4.79
CA PRO A 339 10.33 -16.82 5.97
C PRO A 339 9.65 -15.44 6.06
N GLU A 340 10.23 -14.41 5.45
CA GLU A 340 9.66 -13.06 5.35
C GLU A 340 8.41 -12.95 4.48
N VAL A 341 8.12 -13.97 3.65
CA VAL A 341 6.97 -13.98 2.73
C VAL A 341 5.77 -14.71 3.34
N LYS A 342 5.97 -15.50 4.40
CA LYS A 342 4.92 -16.33 5.00
C LYS A 342 3.69 -15.52 5.42
N GLU A 343 3.89 -14.47 6.20
CA GLU A 343 2.81 -13.61 6.69
C GLU A 343 2.06 -12.94 5.53
N PHE A 344 2.81 -12.35 4.59
CA PHE A 344 2.25 -11.78 3.37
C PHE A 344 1.34 -12.78 2.63
N LEU A 345 1.85 -13.99 2.40
CA LEU A 345 1.16 -15.03 1.66
C LEU A 345 -0.13 -15.45 2.35
N VAL A 346 -0.07 -15.67 3.66
CA VAL A 346 -1.23 -16.04 4.48
C VAL A 346 -2.31 -14.97 4.39
N ASP A 347 -1.96 -13.70 4.58
CA ASP A 347 -2.92 -12.59 4.54
C ASP A 347 -3.53 -12.42 3.14
N GLN A 348 -2.71 -12.52 2.10
CA GLN A 348 -3.14 -12.44 0.70
C GLN A 348 -4.16 -13.53 0.34
N CYS A 349 -3.80 -14.79 0.62
CA CYS A 349 -4.61 -15.94 0.28
C CYS A 349 -5.93 -15.91 1.07
N SER A 350 -5.88 -15.62 2.37
CA SER A 350 -7.06 -15.61 3.23
C SER A 350 -8.11 -14.59 2.77
N GLY A 351 -7.69 -13.36 2.49
CA GLY A 351 -8.58 -12.31 2.00
C GLY A 351 -9.21 -12.64 0.65
N MET A 352 -8.42 -13.20 -0.29
CA MET A 352 -8.95 -13.58 -1.60
C MET A 352 -9.91 -14.76 -1.53
N ILE A 353 -9.56 -15.81 -0.78
CA ILE A 353 -10.41 -16.99 -0.58
C ILE A 353 -11.74 -16.56 0.06
N MET A 354 -11.69 -15.75 1.12
CA MET A 354 -12.90 -15.29 1.81
C MET A 354 -13.79 -14.44 0.91
N TYR A 355 -13.19 -13.50 0.16
CA TYR A 355 -13.95 -12.66 -0.76
C TYR A 355 -14.62 -13.48 -1.86
N VAL A 356 -13.87 -14.37 -2.52
CA VAL A 356 -14.40 -15.23 -3.58
C VAL A 356 -15.52 -16.13 -3.03
N PHE A 357 -15.33 -16.71 -1.84
CA PHE A 357 -16.35 -17.50 -1.17
C PHE A 357 -17.65 -16.72 -0.98
N LEU A 358 -17.62 -15.54 -0.35
CA LEU A 358 -18.81 -14.71 -0.14
C LEU A 358 -19.47 -14.30 -1.46
N LYS A 359 -18.68 -13.90 -2.47
CA LYS A 359 -19.20 -13.54 -3.79
C LYS A 359 -19.81 -14.72 -4.55
N SER A 360 -19.34 -15.94 -4.29
CA SER A 360 -19.99 -17.13 -4.83
C SER A 360 -21.31 -17.44 -4.12
N LEU A 361 -21.47 -17.10 -2.84
CA LEU A 361 -22.76 -17.23 -2.14
C LEU A 361 -23.84 -16.28 -2.69
N GLU A 362 -23.47 -15.09 -3.17
CA GLU A 362 -24.42 -14.17 -3.87
C GLU A 362 -25.03 -14.81 -5.12
N GLN A 363 -24.30 -15.71 -5.78
CA GLN A 363 -24.81 -16.43 -6.95
C GLN A 363 -25.77 -17.56 -6.58
N LEU A 364 -25.85 -17.91 -5.30
CA LEU A 364 -26.71 -18.95 -4.74
C LEU A 364 -27.97 -18.36 -4.07
N GLU A 365 -28.26 -17.07 -4.25
CA GLU A 365 -29.44 -16.39 -3.68
C GLU A 365 -30.78 -17.06 -4.04
N GLU A 366 -30.84 -17.79 -5.16
CA GLU A 366 -32.00 -18.57 -5.57
C GLU A 366 -32.30 -19.77 -4.65
N ILE A 367 -31.36 -20.18 -3.79
CA ILE A 367 -31.56 -21.22 -2.78
C ILE A 367 -32.32 -20.64 -1.57
N PRO A 368 -33.50 -21.19 -1.22
CA PRO A 368 -34.29 -20.69 -0.09
C PRO A 368 -33.49 -20.68 1.22
N GLY A 369 -33.36 -19.49 1.82
CA GLY A 369 -32.59 -19.27 3.06
C GLY A 369 -31.24 -18.58 2.86
N ILE A 370 -30.64 -18.63 1.66
CA ILE A 370 -29.37 -17.97 1.35
C ILE A 370 -29.58 -16.49 0.98
N GLY A 371 -30.55 -16.18 0.11
CA GLY A 371 -30.77 -14.80 -0.35
C GLY A 371 -31.16 -13.79 0.74
N ASN A 372 -31.91 -14.23 1.76
CA ASN A 372 -32.25 -13.37 2.90
C ASN A 372 -31.03 -13.05 3.79
N VAL A 373 -29.98 -13.88 3.73
CA VAL A 373 -28.76 -13.73 4.55
C VAL A 373 -27.73 -12.85 3.83
N MET A 374 -27.64 -12.89 2.49
CA MET A 374 -26.72 -12.03 1.74
C MET A 374 -27.01 -10.53 1.92
N SER A 375 -28.29 -10.13 1.95
CA SER A 375 -28.67 -8.75 2.24
C SER A 375 -28.26 -8.25 3.65
N LEU A 376 -27.98 -9.15 4.60
CA LEU A 376 -27.45 -8.79 5.92
C LEU A 376 -25.95 -8.52 5.87
N PHE A 377 -25.23 -9.17 4.95
CA PHE A 377 -23.80 -8.98 4.77
C PHE A 377 -23.47 -7.67 4.07
N ASP A 378 -24.35 -7.07 3.28
CA ASP A 378 -24.05 -5.80 2.58
C ASP A 378 -23.60 -4.67 3.53
N ASP A 379 -24.22 -4.55 4.71
CA ASP A 379 -23.86 -3.55 5.71
C ASP A 379 -22.69 -3.99 6.64
N THR A 380 -22.30 -5.28 6.61
CA THR A 380 -21.25 -5.86 7.49
C THR A 380 -20.15 -6.59 6.73
N LEU A 381 -20.04 -6.39 5.41
CA LEU A 381 -19.23 -7.21 4.52
C LEU A 381 -17.75 -7.16 4.92
N GLU A 382 -17.26 -5.97 5.25
CA GLU A 382 -15.88 -5.75 5.66
C GLU A 382 -15.54 -6.51 6.94
N ASN A 383 -16.34 -6.36 8.00
CA ASN A 383 -16.16 -7.11 9.26
C ASN A 383 -16.25 -8.63 9.05
N THR A 384 -17.12 -9.07 8.13
CA THR A 384 -17.31 -10.48 7.79
C THR A 384 -16.07 -11.04 7.09
N ILE A 385 -15.52 -10.28 6.15
CA ILE A 385 -14.28 -10.63 5.44
C ILE A 385 -13.12 -10.67 6.43
N GLU A 386 -12.98 -9.68 7.32
CA GLU A 386 -11.92 -9.65 8.32
C GLU A 386 -11.98 -10.86 9.26
N LEU A 387 -13.16 -11.15 9.83
CA LEU A 387 -13.34 -12.29 10.72
C LEU A 387 -13.08 -13.62 10.02
N GLY A 388 -13.68 -13.83 8.85
CA GLY A 388 -13.49 -15.06 8.07
C GLY A 388 -12.04 -15.24 7.61
N SER A 389 -11.38 -14.15 7.18
CA SER A 389 -9.97 -14.17 6.79
C SER A 389 -9.06 -14.52 7.98
N SER A 390 -9.40 -14.09 9.20
CA SER A 390 -8.64 -14.47 10.40
C SER A 390 -8.71 -15.96 10.74
N ILE A 391 -9.81 -16.63 10.39
CA ILE A 391 -9.96 -18.08 10.60
C ILE A 391 -9.15 -18.83 9.54
N ILE A 392 -9.29 -18.43 8.27
CA ILE A 392 -8.54 -19.01 7.15
C ILE A 392 -7.03 -18.81 7.36
N SER A 393 -6.60 -17.64 7.81
CA SER A 393 -5.17 -17.31 7.98
C SER A 393 -4.48 -18.20 9.00
N LYS A 394 -5.17 -18.52 10.10
CA LYS A 394 -4.68 -19.47 11.10
C LYS A 394 -4.46 -20.85 10.49
N SER A 395 -5.43 -21.37 9.74
CA SER A 395 -5.29 -22.68 9.09
C SER A 395 -4.20 -22.69 8.02
N LEU A 396 -4.06 -21.63 7.22
CA LEU A 396 -3.00 -21.53 6.21
C LEU A 396 -1.61 -21.47 6.85
N THR A 397 -1.49 -20.82 8.01
CA THR A 397 -0.25 -20.79 8.78
C THR A 397 0.17 -22.19 9.22
N GLU A 398 -0.77 -22.98 9.76
CA GLU A 398 -0.53 -24.37 10.14
C GLU A 398 -0.11 -25.23 8.92
N ILE A 399 -0.79 -25.07 7.78
CA ILE A 399 -0.46 -25.77 6.54
C ILE A 399 0.97 -25.44 6.07
N ILE A 400 1.38 -24.16 6.15
CA ILE A 400 2.73 -23.73 5.78
C ILE A 400 3.79 -24.34 6.70
N ASP A 401 3.52 -24.39 8.00
CA ASP A 401 4.48 -24.91 8.98
C ASP A 401 4.58 -26.44 8.97
N GLU A 402 3.51 -27.15 8.62
CA GLU A 402 3.50 -28.61 8.42
C GLU A 402 4.13 -29.03 7.07
N GLY A 403 4.09 -28.14 6.07
CA GLY A 403 4.61 -28.35 4.73
C GLY A 403 3.47 -28.48 3.71
N VAL A 404 3.35 -27.45 2.86
CA VAL A 404 2.22 -27.30 1.93
C VAL A 404 2.16 -28.44 0.90
N THR A 405 1.05 -29.19 0.91
CA THR A 405 0.68 -30.16 -0.13
C THR A 405 -0.81 -30.00 -0.47
N VAL A 406 -1.21 -30.45 -1.67
CA VAL A 406 -2.62 -30.44 -2.09
C VAL A 406 -3.48 -31.26 -1.12
N ASP A 407 -3.05 -32.48 -0.78
CA ASP A 407 -3.76 -33.38 0.13
C ASP A 407 -3.98 -32.77 1.53
N LEU A 408 -2.97 -32.08 2.08
CA LEU A 408 -3.08 -31.42 3.39
C LEU A 408 -4.07 -30.25 3.36
N ILE A 409 -4.10 -29.50 2.26
CA ILE A 409 -5.08 -28.43 2.10
C ILE A 409 -6.49 -29.01 2.01
N ASP A 410 -6.70 -30.06 1.20
CA ASP A 410 -8.00 -30.73 1.06
C ASP A 410 -8.48 -31.32 2.39
N GLU A 411 -7.58 -31.88 3.21
CA GLU A 411 -7.91 -32.41 4.54
C GLU A 411 -8.43 -31.33 5.49
N LYS A 412 -7.88 -30.11 5.43
CA LYS A 412 -8.21 -29.03 6.37
C LYS A 412 -9.34 -28.13 5.89
N ILE A 413 -9.47 -27.88 4.59
CA ILE A 413 -10.28 -26.77 4.05
C ILE A 413 -11.77 -26.87 4.41
N GLU A 414 -12.36 -28.07 4.43
CA GLU A 414 -13.78 -28.25 4.77
C GLU A 414 -14.05 -27.78 6.21
N SER A 415 -13.24 -28.22 7.17
CA SER A 415 -13.37 -27.82 8.58
C SER A 415 -13.17 -26.31 8.81
N VAL A 416 -12.31 -25.67 8.00
CA VAL A 416 -12.10 -24.23 8.05
C VAL A 416 -13.37 -23.49 7.64
N PHE A 417 -14.03 -23.91 6.58
CA PHE A 417 -15.27 -23.28 6.14
C PHE A 417 -16.46 -23.60 7.04
N GLU A 418 -16.46 -24.75 7.72
CA GLU A 418 -17.38 -25.02 8.84
C GLU A 418 -17.21 -23.97 9.95
N GLU A 419 -15.98 -23.72 10.40
CA GLU A 419 -15.70 -22.70 11.42
C GLU A 419 -16.05 -21.29 10.94
N VAL A 420 -15.71 -20.93 9.70
CA VAL A 420 -16.07 -19.63 9.12
C VAL A 420 -17.58 -19.42 9.14
N LEU A 421 -18.35 -20.39 8.62
CA LEU A 421 -19.80 -20.29 8.57
C LEU A 421 -20.43 -20.26 9.97
N ASP A 422 -19.94 -21.05 10.92
CA ASP A 422 -20.43 -21.02 12.30
C ASP A 422 -20.23 -19.64 12.98
N GLN A 423 -19.20 -18.90 12.61
CA GLN A 423 -18.88 -17.59 13.20
C GLN A 423 -19.61 -16.44 12.51
N ILE A 424 -19.73 -16.47 11.18
CA ILE A 424 -20.30 -15.35 10.42
C ILE A 424 -21.81 -15.48 10.20
N TRP A 425 -22.37 -16.69 10.32
CA TRP A 425 -23.75 -16.93 9.94
C TRP A 425 -24.72 -16.54 11.07
N PRO A 426 -25.70 -15.66 10.81
CA PRO A 426 -26.49 -15.03 11.87
C PRO A 426 -27.61 -15.91 12.47
N MET A 427 -27.84 -17.13 11.97
CA MET A 427 -28.91 -18.03 12.45
C MET A 427 -28.43 -19.48 12.63
N PRO A 428 -28.88 -20.21 13.67
CA PRO A 428 -28.55 -21.63 13.78
C PRO A 428 -29.07 -22.40 12.55
N LEU A 429 -28.16 -22.95 11.77
CA LEU A 429 -28.47 -23.70 10.55
C LEU A 429 -29.02 -25.08 10.92
N PRO A 430 -30.20 -25.48 10.40
CA PRO A 430 -30.85 -26.73 10.82
C PRO A 430 -30.16 -28.02 10.34
N PHE A 431 -29.15 -27.95 9.45
CA PHE A 431 -28.33 -29.06 8.94
C PHE A 431 -26.96 -28.50 8.50
N SER A 432 -25.87 -29.31 8.56
CA SER A 432 -24.51 -28.87 8.12
C SER A 432 -24.56 -28.42 6.65
N PRO A 433 -24.63 -27.10 6.41
CA PRO A 433 -24.85 -26.56 5.08
C PRO A 433 -23.53 -26.42 4.34
N VAL A 434 -22.40 -26.69 4.98
CA VAL A 434 -21.07 -26.50 4.40
C VAL A 434 -20.87 -27.46 3.25
N SER A 435 -21.12 -28.76 3.45
CA SER A 435 -21.10 -29.74 2.36
C SER A 435 -22.04 -29.36 1.20
N LEU A 436 -23.24 -28.84 1.50
CA LEU A 436 -24.20 -28.39 0.48
C LEU A 436 -23.71 -27.13 -0.27
N ILE A 437 -23.24 -26.13 0.46
CA ILE A 437 -22.68 -24.88 -0.07
C ILE A 437 -21.44 -25.18 -0.91
N MET A 438 -20.50 -25.95 -0.37
CA MET A 438 -19.28 -26.37 -1.07
C MET A 438 -19.60 -27.19 -2.32
N SER A 439 -20.65 -28.03 -2.30
CA SER A 439 -21.12 -28.76 -3.48
C SER A 439 -21.83 -27.87 -4.52
N ALA A 440 -22.33 -26.71 -4.10
CA ALA A 440 -23.00 -25.74 -4.96
C ALA A 440 -22.02 -24.71 -5.57
N LEU A 441 -20.82 -24.56 -4.99
CA LEU A 441 -19.76 -23.77 -5.60
C LEU A 441 -19.32 -24.39 -6.94
N PRO A 442 -18.84 -23.58 -7.90
CA PRO A 442 -18.24 -24.10 -9.11
C PRO A 442 -17.18 -25.16 -8.79
N SER A 443 -17.28 -26.32 -9.45
CA SER A 443 -16.37 -27.44 -9.22
C SER A 443 -14.91 -27.00 -9.34
N GLY A 444 -14.12 -27.26 -8.30
CA GLY A 444 -12.71 -26.92 -8.25
C GLY A 444 -12.39 -25.48 -7.89
N LEU A 445 -13.37 -24.63 -7.52
CA LEU A 445 -13.10 -23.25 -7.10
C LEU A 445 -12.29 -23.18 -5.81
N ILE A 446 -12.72 -23.89 -4.78
CA ILE A 446 -12.07 -23.95 -3.46
C ILE A 446 -11.71 -25.42 -3.18
N ASN A 447 -10.52 -25.82 -3.60
CA ASN A 447 -9.93 -27.12 -3.33
C ASN A 447 -8.40 -26.98 -3.17
N GLY A 448 -7.73 -28.08 -2.81
CA GLY A 448 -6.30 -28.11 -2.57
C GLY A 448 -5.47 -27.64 -3.75
N GLU A 449 -5.83 -28.02 -4.99
CA GLU A 449 -5.11 -27.60 -6.20
C GLU A 449 -5.25 -26.10 -6.45
N SER A 450 -6.46 -25.55 -6.39
CA SER A 450 -6.72 -24.11 -6.62
C SER A 450 -6.07 -23.24 -5.55
N ILE A 451 -6.06 -23.68 -4.29
CA ILE A 451 -5.40 -22.96 -3.19
C ILE A 451 -3.87 -23.08 -3.31
N TYR A 452 -3.33 -24.25 -3.65
CA TYR A 452 -1.90 -24.42 -3.89
C TYR A 452 -1.41 -23.52 -5.03
N ASN A 453 -2.12 -23.51 -6.16
CA ASN A 453 -1.81 -22.64 -7.29
C ASN A 453 -1.96 -21.16 -6.92
N LEU A 454 -2.95 -20.80 -6.09
CA LEU A 454 -3.08 -19.45 -5.56
C LEU A 454 -1.87 -19.04 -4.72
N MET A 455 -1.36 -19.93 -3.88
CA MET A 455 -0.17 -19.65 -3.07
C MET A 455 1.07 -19.47 -3.96
N ASP A 456 1.26 -20.31 -4.98
CA ASP A 456 2.34 -20.17 -5.95
C ASP A 456 2.21 -18.86 -6.77
N TRP A 457 0.99 -18.49 -7.15
CA TRP A 457 0.69 -17.24 -7.84
C TRP A 457 1.05 -16.03 -6.96
N TYR A 458 0.68 -16.04 -5.67
CA TYR A 458 1.00 -14.96 -4.73
C TYR A 458 2.49 -14.88 -4.37
N MET A 459 3.19 -16.01 -4.30
CA MET A 459 4.65 -16.05 -4.22
C MET A 459 5.25 -15.28 -5.41
N GLN A 460 4.82 -15.60 -6.63
CA GLN A 460 5.34 -14.93 -7.80
C GLN A 460 4.97 -13.44 -7.87
N PHE A 461 3.75 -13.09 -7.45
CA PHE A 461 3.35 -11.68 -7.31
C PHE A 461 4.29 -10.93 -6.36
N PHE A 462 4.55 -11.46 -5.16
CA PHE A 462 5.48 -10.83 -4.21
C PHE A 462 6.82 -10.52 -4.90
N TYR A 463 7.43 -11.52 -5.52
CA TYR A 463 8.72 -11.37 -6.20
C TYR A 463 8.66 -10.31 -7.32
N GLN A 464 7.63 -10.32 -8.16
CA GLN A 464 7.50 -9.35 -9.27
C GLN A 464 7.31 -7.93 -8.77
N HIS A 465 6.60 -7.76 -7.66
CA HIS A 465 6.30 -6.45 -7.12
C HIS A 465 7.45 -5.85 -6.32
N THR A 466 8.40 -6.68 -5.85
CA THR A 466 9.48 -6.23 -4.97
C THR A 466 10.87 -6.60 -5.50
N ASP A 467 11.26 -7.86 -5.34
CA ASP A 467 12.60 -8.36 -5.58
C ASP A 467 13.06 -8.22 -7.03
N GLU A 468 12.14 -8.32 -7.99
CA GLU A 468 12.45 -8.14 -9.41
C GLU A 468 12.96 -6.73 -9.70
N TYR A 469 12.35 -5.68 -9.13
CA TYR A 469 12.82 -4.31 -9.33
C TYR A 469 14.18 -4.08 -8.65
N ILE A 470 14.37 -4.59 -7.43
CA ILE A 470 15.66 -4.52 -6.74
C ILE A 470 16.74 -5.18 -7.60
N THR A 471 16.40 -6.31 -8.23
CA THR A 471 17.31 -7.09 -9.06
C THR A 471 17.62 -6.42 -10.38
N HIS A 472 16.59 -5.98 -11.10
CA HIS A 472 16.70 -5.29 -12.38
C HIS A 472 17.60 -4.06 -12.29
N TYR A 473 17.48 -3.27 -11.22
CA TYR A 473 18.30 -2.06 -11.03
C TYR A 473 19.66 -2.33 -10.38
N GLY A 474 19.95 -3.56 -9.93
CA GLY A 474 21.25 -3.88 -9.35
C GLY A 474 21.53 -3.15 -8.02
N ILE A 475 20.50 -2.93 -7.19
CA ILE A 475 20.59 -2.19 -5.93
C ILE A 475 20.52 -3.10 -4.69
N GLN A 476 20.75 -4.40 -4.85
CA GLN A 476 20.68 -5.40 -3.78
C GLN A 476 21.61 -5.05 -2.62
N GLU A 477 22.83 -4.61 -2.92
CA GLU A 477 23.80 -4.24 -1.87
C GLU A 477 23.27 -3.12 -0.98
N PHE A 478 22.68 -2.07 -1.57
CA PHE A 478 22.03 -1.01 -0.82
C PHE A 478 20.87 -1.57 0.02
N PHE A 479 20.00 -2.39 -0.59
CA PHE A 479 18.83 -2.96 0.06
C PHE A 479 19.16 -3.85 1.27
N GLU A 480 20.26 -4.61 1.20
CA GLU A 480 20.76 -5.41 2.30
C GLU A 480 21.38 -4.55 3.42
N LEU A 481 22.18 -3.55 3.05
CA LEU A 481 22.81 -2.65 4.03
C LEU A 481 21.77 -1.90 4.84
N LYS A 482 20.79 -1.28 4.16
CA LYS A 482 19.72 -0.53 4.83
C LYS A 482 18.87 -1.46 5.71
N GLY A 483 18.58 -2.70 5.29
CA GLY A 483 17.85 -3.67 6.12
C GLY A 483 18.59 -4.05 7.41
N LYS A 484 19.92 -4.23 7.34
CA LYS A 484 20.76 -4.47 8.53
C LYS A 484 20.77 -3.29 9.49
N ILE A 485 20.84 -2.06 8.95
CA ILE A 485 20.83 -0.82 9.75
C ILE A 485 19.48 -0.69 10.45
N THR A 486 18.36 -0.77 9.74
CA THR A 486 17.02 -0.67 10.35
C THR A 486 16.81 -1.71 11.45
N SER A 487 17.27 -2.95 11.24
CA SER A 487 17.19 -4.00 12.28
C SER A 487 18.03 -3.68 13.53
N GLN A 488 19.17 -2.99 13.37
CA GLN A 488 20.00 -2.56 14.50
C GLN A 488 19.36 -1.40 15.27
N VAL A 489 18.73 -0.46 14.55
CA VAL A 489 17.96 0.64 15.15
C VAL A 489 16.76 0.09 15.92
N ASP A 490 15.97 -0.79 15.32
CA ASP A 490 14.83 -1.46 15.97
C ASP A 490 15.26 -2.19 17.26
N ALA A 491 16.33 -2.99 17.20
CA ALA A 491 16.87 -3.67 18.38
C ALA A 491 17.40 -2.72 19.47
N LYS A 492 17.83 -1.51 19.09
CA LYS A 492 18.27 -0.46 20.02
C LYS A 492 17.06 0.18 20.70
N LEU A 493 16.01 0.52 19.94
CA LEU A 493 14.78 1.14 20.44
C LEU A 493 13.91 0.16 21.24
N GLY A 494 13.78 -1.10 20.82
CA GLY A 494 13.02 -2.12 21.53
C GLY A 494 13.62 -2.50 22.91
N LYS A 495 14.90 -2.19 23.16
CA LYS A 495 15.49 -2.27 24.52
C LYS A 495 15.05 -1.12 25.42
N GLU A 496 14.65 0.02 24.86
CA GLU A 496 14.10 1.16 25.61
C GLU A 496 12.62 0.95 25.93
N GLU A 497 11.83 0.36 25.02
CA GLU A 497 10.41 -0.01 25.27
C GLU A 497 10.25 -1.15 26.29
N ASN A 498 11.23 -2.06 26.42
CA ASN A 498 11.23 -3.11 27.43
C ASN A 498 11.33 -2.60 28.89
N LYS A 499 11.40 -1.28 29.12
CA LYS A 499 10.98 -0.68 30.38
C LYS A 499 9.45 -0.67 30.43
N LYS A 500 8.87 -1.83 30.77
CA LYS A 500 7.44 -2.09 31.07
C LYS A 500 6.53 -0.86 30.91
N GLN A 501 5.91 -0.76 29.74
CA GLN A 501 4.81 0.16 29.50
C GLN A 501 3.55 -0.42 30.16
N GLU A 502 3.01 0.28 31.15
CA GLU A 502 1.73 -0.10 31.76
C GLU A 502 0.58 0.30 30.82
N ALA A 503 -0.44 -0.55 30.70
CA ALA A 503 -1.62 -0.27 29.89
C ALA A 503 -2.33 0.99 30.41
N ASN A 504 -2.52 1.98 29.55
CA ASN A 504 -3.17 3.25 29.91
C ASN A 504 -4.36 3.53 28.97
N THR A 505 -5.39 2.70 29.07
CA THR A 505 -6.64 2.87 28.32
C THR A 505 -7.47 4.01 28.92
N ILE A 506 -7.93 4.93 28.07
CA ILE A 506 -8.84 6.02 28.47
C ILE A 506 -10.19 5.83 27.77
N LEU A 507 -11.30 6.08 28.48
CA LEU A 507 -12.64 6.06 27.89
C LEU A 507 -13.03 7.48 27.46
N VAL A 508 -13.30 7.68 26.17
CA VAL A 508 -13.77 8.96 25.63
C VAL A 508 -15.24 8.81 25.23
N ASN A 509 -16.14 9.36 26.04
CA ASN A 509 -17.56 9.37 25.73
C ASN A 509 -17.90 10.56 24.84
N TYR A 510 -18.30 10.28 23.61
CA TYR A 510 -18.60 11.28 22.59
C TYR A 510 -20.12 11.49 22.40
N GLY A 511 -20.94 10.85 23.22
CA GLY A 511 -22.39 11.08 23.26
C GLY A 511 -23.12 10.54 22.05
N LYS A 512 -23.88 11.39 21.35
CA LYS A 512 -24.74 10.99 20.21
C LYS A 512 -24.29 11.59 18.89
N ALA A 513 -24.16 10.78 17.84
CA ALA A 513 -23.83 11.22 16.48
C ALA A 513 -24.86 10.70 15.46
N LYS A 514 -24.97 11.33 14.29
CA LYS A 514 -25.82 10.82 13.20
C LYS A 514 -25.22 9.56 12.61
N ASN A 515 -26.05 8.70 12.03
CA ASN A 515 -25.60 7.47 11.36
C ASN A 515 -24.53 7.76 10.30
N ASP A 516 -24.74 8.76 9.44
CA ASP A 516 -23.77 9.15 8.40
C ASP A 516 -22.41 9.57 9.00
N ASP A 517 -22.41 10.34 10.10
CA ASP A 517 -21.16 10.76 10.77
C ASP A 517 -20.43 9.56 11.43
N ILE A 518 -21.18 8.56 11.89
CA ILE A 518 -20.63 7.30 12.44
C ILE A 518 -20.06 6.43 11.32
N LYS A 519 -20.75 6.33 10.17
CA LYS A 519 -20.26 5.64 8.99
C LYS A 519 -18.97 6.27 8.46
N ASP A 520 -18.90 7.59 8.41
CA ASP A 520 -17.67 8.31 8.06
C ASP A 520 -16.54 7.97 9.07
N LEU A 521 -16.84 7.95 10.37
CA LEU A 521 -15.85 7.57 11.40
C LEU A 521 -15.31 6.14 11.19
N TYR A 522 -16.18 5.16 10.89
CA TYR A 522 -15.76 3.79 10.59
C TYR A 522 -14.84 3.72 9.37
N ARG A 523 -15.07 4.58 8.37
CA ARG A 523 -14.22 4.72 7.17
C ARG A 523 -12.95 5.54 7.41
N GLY A 524 -12.66 5.89 8.66
CA GLY A 524 -11.49 6.70 9.02
C GLY A 524 -11.57 8.15 8.52
N GLU A 525 -12.78 8.69 8.36
CA GLU A 525 -13.02 10.04 7.86
C GLU A 525 -14.12 10.79 8.64
N GLY A 526 -14.46 11.98 8.15
CA GLY A 526 -15.55 12.79 8.69
C GLY A 526 -15.18 13.63 9.92
N LYS A 527 -16.09 14.56 10.23
CA LYS A 527 -15.92 15.54 11.31
C LYS A 527 -15.83 14.87 12.68
N LEU A 528 -16.48 13.72 12.83
CA LEU A 528 -16.48 12.97 14.08
C LEU A 528 -15.06 12.50 14.42
N LEU A 529 -14.34 11.99 13.42
CA LEU A 529 -12.96 11.55 13.61
C LEU A 529 -12.01 12.72 13.92
N GLU A 530 -12.13 13.81 13.17
CA GLU A 530 -11.30 15.01 13.37
C GLU A 530 -11.45 15.51 14.81
N ASN A 531 -12.68 15.62 15.30
CA ASN A 531 -12.92 16.06 16.67
C ASN A 531 -12.43 15.07 17.73
N ILE A 532 -12.58 13.75 17.52
CA ILE A 532 -12.04 12.75 18.45
C ILE A 532 -10.52 12.89 18.55
N SER A 533 -9.86 13.02 17.39
CA SER A 533 -8.41 13.18 17.31
C SER A 533 -7.95 14.45 18.04
N ASP A 534 -8.67 15.56 17.86
CA ASP A 534 -8.40 16.83 18.54
C ASP A 534 -8.58 16.72 20.06
N VAL A 535 -9.65 16.07 20.53
CA VAL A 535 -9.90 15.87 21.96
C VAL A 535 -8.78 15.02 22.59
N VAL A 536 -8.41 13.91 21.96
CA VAL A 536 -7.32 13.06 22.46
C VAL A 536 -5.99 13.82 22.45
N ALA A 537 -5.71 14.60 21.40
CA ALA A 537 -4.51 15.44 21.34
C ALA A 537 -4.49 16.51 22.44
N GLN A 538 -5.62 17.17 22.70
CA GLN A 538 -5.75 18.17 23.77
C GLN A 538 -5.51 17.55 25.15
N LEU A 539 -6.12 16.40 25.43
CA LEU A 539 -5.92 15.67 26.69
C LEU A 539 -4.45 15.29 26.91
N LYS A 540 -3.75 14.89 25.83
CA LYS A 540 -2.31 14.59 25.88
C LYS A 540 -1.47 15.84 26.08
N GLN A 541 -1.88 16.97 25.51
CA GLN A 541 -1.16 18.24 25.60
C GLN A 541 -1.34 18.94 26.95
N SER A 542 -2.53 18.84 27.56
CA SER A 542 -2.81 19.36 28.90
C SER A 542 -2.13 18.55 30.01
N GLY A 543 -1.73 17.31 29.71
CA GLY A 543 -1.19 16.37 30.68
C GLY A 543 -2.27 15.65 31.49
N ASP A 544 -3.54 15.78 31.09
CA ASP A 544 -4.66 15.06 31.72
C ASP A 544 -4.60 13.56 31.46
N VAL A 545 -3.98 13.16 30.35
CA VAL A 545 -3.67 11.77 30.03
C VAL A 545 -2.23 11.64 29.60
N GLU A 546 -1.62 10.47 29.84
CA GLU A 546 -0.25 10.24 29.42
C GLU A 546 -0.13 10.19 27.89
N ARG A 547 1.07 10.44 27.36
CA ARG A 547 1.31 10.47 25.90
C ARG A 547 0.95 9.14 25.21
N ASN A 548 1.10 8.03 25.93
CA ASN A 548 0.76 6.66 25.51
C ASN A 548 -0.70 6.28 25.78
N ALA A 549 -1.58 7.22 26.17
CA ALA A 549 -2.98 6.89 26.38
C ALA A 549 -3.65 6.33 25.12
N GLN A 550 -4.36 5.21 25.27
CA GLN A 550 -5.10 4.50 24.23
C GLN A 550 -6.61 4.77 24.39
N PRO A 551 -7.24 5.52 23.47
CA PRO A 551 -8.64 5.90 23.62
C PRO A 551 -9.60 4.78 23.18
N LEU A 552 -10.54 4.43 24.05
CA LEU A 552 -11.74 3.67 23.72
C LEU A 552 -12.90 4.65 23.56
N ILE A 553 -13.47 4.73 22.36
CA ILE A 553 -14.49 5.73 22.03
C ILE A 553 -15.88 5.13 22.24
N LEU A 554 -16.71 5.80 23.04
CA LEU A 554 -18.12 5.46 23.21
C LEU A 554 -18.99 6.47 22.45
N ILE A 555 -19.64 6.04 21.39
CA ILE A 555 -20.62 6.82 20.60
C ILE A 555 -21.93 6.05 20.51
N VAL A 556 -23.04 6.75 20.67
CA VAL A 556 -24.39 6.19 20.51
C VAL A 556 -25.04 6.81 19.27
N GLU A 557 -25.65 5.99 18.42
CA GLU A 557 -26.39 6.49 17.28
C GLU A 557 -27.60 7.35 17.72
N LYS A 558 -27.73 8.54 17.13
CA LYS A 558 -28.90 9.39 17.30
C LYS A 558 -30.02 8.86 16.39
N LYS A 559 -31.00 8.14 16.96
CA LYS A 559 -32.26 7.83 16.26
C LYS A 559 -32.92 9.12 15.78
N GLY A 560 -33.08 9.23 14.45
CA GLY A 560 -33.80 10.30 13.76
C GLY A 560 -35.30 10.17 13.89
#